data_AF-X1I848-F1
#
_entry.id   AF-X1I848-F1
#
_cell.length_a   1.000
_cell.length_b   1.000
_cell.length_c   1.000
_cell.angle_alpha   90.00
_cell.angle_beta   90.00
_cell.angle_gamma   90.00
#
_symmetry.space_group_name_H-M   'P 1'
#
loop_
_entity.id
_entity.type
_entity.pdbx_description
1 polymer ?
#
loop_
_entity_poly.entity_id
_entity_poly.type
_entity_poly.pdbx_seq_one_letter_code
_entity_poly.pdbx_strand_id
1 'polypeptide(L)'
;ATGPFTIPLMKSLGFKGYFAAAVEAVASCGGQFLPPVMGASAFIMAEYLGRPYAYVAAGAALPAILYYIAVYYQVHLRARKVGMVGIPRNRLPALKAVIIQQGHLFLPIVILITMLMLKYTALYAAFFSTMAIIVISALRKETRMSLRDIIDALELGAKNVISTAIVCCTIGFVVGSISLSGLGMLLTHSIVKLGQGLLLPTLLISAVASLVLSMGL
;
A
#
# COMPACT_ATOMS: atom_id res chain seq x y z
N ALA A 1 10.62 1.50 1.59
CA ALA A 1 11.79 2.39 1.84
C ALA A 1 12.06 2.62 3.34
N THR A 2 11.23 2.11 4.26
CA THR A 2 11.39 2.29 5.72
C THR A 2 12.36 1.30 6.38
N GLY A 3 12.57 0.13 5.77
CA GLY A 3 13.41 -0.95 6.29
C GLY A 3 14.82 -0.57 6.78
N PRO A 4 15.57 0.32 6.10
CA PRO A 4 16.88 0.77 6.58
C PRO A 4 16.84 1.46 7.95
N PHE A 5 15.69 2.01 8.35
CA PHE A 5 15.50 2.67 9.64
C PHE A 5 14.80 1.77 10.66
N THR A 6 13.75 1.07 10.23
CA THR A 6 12.92 0.25 11.13
C THR A 6 13.61 -1.02 11.59
N ILE A 7 14.35 -1.71 10.71
CA ILE A 7 15.04 -2.98 11.05
C ILE A 7 16.13 -2.74 12.11
N PRO A 8 17.06 -1.77 11.98
CA PRO A 8 18.04 -1.50 13.02
C PRO A 8 17.41 -1.04 14.34
N LEU A 9 16.34 -0.24 14.28
CA LEU A 9 15.62 0.21 15.47
C LEU A 9 14.97 -0.96 16.22
N MET A 10 14.30 -1.87 15.52
CA MET A 10 13.74 -3.07 16.15
C MET A 10 14.82 -3.95 16.77
N LYS A 11 15.97 -4.08 16.10
CA LYS A 11 17.13 -4.82 16.63
C LYS A 11 17.70 -4.18 17.89
N SER A 12 17.83 -2.85 17.93
CA SER A 12 18.36 -2.14 19.11
C SER A 12 17.42 -2.22 20.32
N LEU A 13 16.12 -2.42 20.09
CA LEU A 13 15.11 -2.68 21.13
C LEU A 13 15.07 -4.14 21.61
N GLY A 14 15.83 -5.05 20.99
CA GLY A 14 15.97 -6.44 21.41
C GLY A 14 15.25 -7.47 20.53
N PHE A 15 14.68 -7.09 19.39
CA PHE A 15 14.18 -8.09 18.43
C PHE A 15 15.34 -8.80 17.71
N LYS A 16 15.17 -10.10 17.45
CA LYS A 16 16.07 -10.86 16.59
C LYS A 16 16.00 -10.33 15.15
N GLY A 17 17.14 -10.31 14.45
CA GLY A 17 17.26 -9.75 13.11
C GLY A 17 16.26 -10.31 12.09
N TYR A 18 16.06 -11.63 12.08
CA TYR A 18 15.10 -12.27 11.16
C TYR A 18 13.65 -11.85 11.44
N PHE A 19 13.29 -11.63 12.71
CA PHE A 19 11.93 -11.22 13.08
C PHE A 19 11.70 -9.75 12.71
N ALA A 20 12.69 -8.88 12.94
CA ALA A 20 12.62 -7.48 12.51
C ALA A 20 12.46 -7.36 10.99
N ALA A 21 13.24 -8.15 10.21
CA ALA A 21 13.11 -8.18 8.76
C ALA A 21 11.74 -8.72 8.30
N ALA A 22 11.24 -9.79 8.94
CA ALA A 22 9.93 -10.35 8.61
C ALA A 22 8.78 -9.36 8.91
N VAL A 23 8.82 -8.68 10.06
CA VAL A 23 7.82 -7.67 10.42
C VAL A 23 7.83 -6.50 9.43
N GLU A 24 9.01 -5.99 9.08
CA GLU A 24 9.12 -4.93 8.08
C GLU A 24 8.59 -5.37 6.71
N ALA A 25 8.91 -6.59 6.28
CA ALA A 25 8.43 -7.13 5.01
C ALA A 25 6.90 -7.22 4.99
N VAL A 26 6.30 -7.83 6.02
CA VAL A 26 4.85 -7.99 6.15
C VAL A 26 4.16 -6.63 6.29
N ALA A 27 4.67 -5.73 7.12
CA ALA A 27 4.09 -4.38 7.29
C ALA A 27 4.17 -3.56 6.00
N SER A 28 5.24 -3.72 5.21
CA SER A 28 5.41 -3.06 3.91
C SER A 28 4.48 -3.62 2.84
N CYS A 29 4.31 -4.95 2.78
CA CYS A 29 3.36 -5.59 1.84
C CYS A 29 1.92 -5.14 2.11
N GLY A 30 1.56 -4.93 3.38
CA GLY A 30 0.25 -4.43 3.79
C GLY A 30 -0.15 -3.10 3.13
N GLY A 31 0.84 -2.26 2.81
CA GLY A 31 0.60 -0.95 2.20
C GLY A 31 0.02 -1.03 0.79
N GLN A 32 0.19 -2.17 0.10
CA GLN A 32 -0.29 -2.35 -1.27
C GLN A 32 -1.82 -2.44 -1.38
N PHE A 33 -2.54 -2.75 -0.31
CA PHE A 33 -4.01 -2.81 -0.32
C PHE A 33 -4.65 -1.82 0.67
N LEU A 34 -3.86 -1.01 1.38
CA LEU A 34 -4.36 0.01 2.30
C LEU A 34 -4.82 1.28 1.53
N PRO A 35 -6.10 1.67 1.64
CA PRO A 35 -6.57 2.97 1.14
C PRO A 35 -5.83 4.14 1.80
N PRO A 36 -5.45 5.21 1.08
CA PRO A 36 -5.65 5.54 -0.34
C PRO A 36 -4.44 5.20 -1.24
N VAL A 37 -3.39 4.63 -0.68
CA VAL A 37 -2.09 4.48 -1.38
C VAL A 37 -2.11 3.27 -2.30
N MET A 38 -2.92 2.26 -1.97
CA MET A 38 -3.22 1.01 -2.70
C MET A 38 -2.45 0.90 -4.03
N GLY A 39 -1.64 -0.15 -4.16
CA GLY A 39 -0.75 -0.37 -5.30
C GLY A 39 -1.46 -0.31 -6.66
N ALA A 40 -0.66 -0.30 -7.73
CA ALA A 40 -1.15 -0.13 -9.11
C ALA A 40 -2.31 -1.07 -9.48
N SER A 41 -2.38 -2.26 -8.87
CA SER A 41 -3.46 -3.23 -9.01
C SER A 41 -4.85 -2.68 -8.68
N ALA A 42 -4.98 -1.79 -7.69
CA ALA A 42 -6.27 -1.20 -7.32
C ALA A 42 -6.82 -0.26 -8.40
N PHE A 43 -5.95 0.44 -9.13
CA PHE A 43 -6.35 1.29 -10.24
C PHE A 43 -6.81 0.46 -11.44
N ILE A 44 -6.07 -0.60 -11.78
CA ILE A 44 -6.44 -1.55 -12.84
C ILE A 44 -7.79 -2.20 -12.50
N MET A 45 -8.01 -2.57 -11.24
CA MET A 45 -9.28 -3.15 -10.79
C MET A 45 -10.45 -2.16 -10.92
N ALA A 46 -10.26 -0.89 -10.54
CA ALA A 46 -11.29 0.14 -10.69
C ALA A 46 -11.68 0.36 -12.16
N GLU A 47 -10.69 0.36 -13.05
CA GLU A 47 -10.88 0.47 -14.50
C GLU A 47 -11.61 -0.75 -15.06
N TYR A 48 -11.21 -1.97 -14.68
CA TYR A 48 -11.85 -3.21 -15.12
C TYR A 48 -13.31 -3.32 -14.66
N LEU A 49 -13.61 -2.89 -13.43
CA LEU A 49 -14.98 -2.89 -12.88
C LEU A 49 -15.85 -1.75 -13.45
N GLY A 50 -15.25 -0.76 -14.13
CA GLY A 50 -15.94 0.47 -14.51
C GLY A 50 -16.50 1.25 -13.31
N ARG A 51 -15.88 1.10 -12.13
CA ARG A 51 -16.33 1.72 -10.86
C ARG A 51 -15.30 2.76 -10.40
N PRO A 52 -15.74 3.82 -9.68
CA PRO A 52 -14.80 4.78 -9.11
C PRO A 52 -13.81 4.12 -8.14
N TYR A 53 -12.57 4.61 -8.08
CA TYR A 53 -11.53 4.12 -7.16
C TYR A 53 -12.02 4.02 -5.70
N ALA A 54 -12.80 4.99 -5.24
CA ALA A 54 -13.37 4.99 -3.89
C ALA A 54 -14.19 3.73 -3.57
N TYR A 55 -14.83 3.11 -4.57
CA TYR A 55 -15.57 1.85 -4.40
C TYR A 55 -14.62 0.69 -4.08
N VAL A 56 -13.53 0.57 -4.84
CA VAL A 56 -12.50 -0.46 -4.63
C VAL A 56 -11.80 -0.23 -3.29
N ALA A 57 -11.47 1.02 -2.97
CA ALA A 57 -10.86 1.41 -1.72
C ALA A 57 -11.73 1.09 -0.49
N ALA A 58 -13.03 1.37 -0.56
CA ALA A 58 -13.96 1.01 0.50
C ALA A 58 -14.03 -0.52 0.70
N GLY A 59 -14.00 -1.29 -0.38
CA GLY A 59 -13.96 -2.76 -0.31
C GLY A 59 -12.68 -3.31 0.35
N ALA A 60 -11.54 -2.64 0.15
CA ALA A 60 -10.26 -3.05 0.74
C ALA A 60 -10.04 -2.55 2.18
N ALA A 61 -10.83 -1.59 2.65
CA ALA A 61 -10.64 -0.97 3.96
C ALA A 61 -10.74 -1.98 5.12
N LEU A 62 -11.77 -2.82 5.12
CA LEU A 62 -11.96 -3.82 6.17
C LEU A 62 -10.82 -4.86 6.20
N PRO A 63 -10.45 -5.51 5.07
CA PRO A 63 -9.27 -6.38 5.02
C PRO A 63 -7.98 -5.69 5.46
N ALA A 64 -7.76 -4.45 5.05
CA ALA A 64 -6.56 -3.68 5.42
C ALA A 64 -6.47 -3.43 6.93
N ILE A 65 -7.57 -3.04 7.56
CA ILE A 65 -7.64 -2.83 9.01
C ILE A 65 -7.37 -4.15 9.75
N LEU A 66 -8.04 -5.23 9.36
CA LEU A 66 -7.85 -6.54 9.99
C LEU A 66 -6.41 -7.04 9.86
N TYR A 67 -5.79 -6.84 8.70
CA TYR A 67 -4.39 -7.18 8.48
C TYR A 67 -3.45 -6.43 9.42
N TYR A 68 -3.57 -5.09 9.51
CA TYR A 68 -2.70 -4.31 10.38
C TYR A 68 -2.96 -4.53 11.87
N ILE A 69 -4.20 -4.83 12.26
CA ILE A 69 -4.51 -5.29 13.63
C ILE A 69 -3.79 -6.61 13.91
N ALA A 70 -3.85 -7.59 13.00
CA ALA A 70 -3.18 -8.87 13.17
C ALA A 70 -1.65 -8.70 13.28
N VAL A 71 -1.05 -7.89 12.40
CA VAL A 71 0.39 -7.56 12.45
C VAL A 71 0.75 -6.88 13.77
N TYR A 72 -0.03 -5.88 14.19
CA TYR A 72 0.18 -5.18 15.46
C TYR A 72 0.13 -6.15 16.65
N TYR A 73 -0.89 -6.99 16.74
CA TYR A 73 -1.03 -7.96 17.82
C TYR A 73 0.13 -8.96 17.83
N GLN A 74 0.56 -9.44 16.67
CA GLN A 74 1.68 -10.37 16.56
C GLN A 74 2.98 -9.73 17.10
N VAL A 75 3.27 -8.48 16.72
CA VAL A 75 4.44 -7.74 17.20
C VAL A 75 4.32 -7.44 18.69
N HIS A 76 3.15 -7.02 19.17
CA HIS A 76 2.90 -6.68 20.57
C HIS A 76 3.06 -7.90 21.49
N LEU A 77 2.43 -9.03 21.14
CA LEU A 77 2.56 -10.28 21.90
C LEU A 77 4.01 -10.77 21.90
N ARG A 78 4.74 -10.62 20.79
CA ARG A 78 6.16 -10.98 20.72
C ARG A 78 7.02 -10.06 21.58
N ALA A 79 6.78 -8.75 21.56
CA ALA A 79 7.47 -7.78 22.40
C ALA A 79 7.30 -8.11 23.89
N ARG A 80 6.07 -8.43 24.31
CA ARG A 80 5.76 -8.87 25.68
C ARG A 80 6.46 -10.17 26.04
N LYS A 81 6.52 -11.14 25.11
CA LYS A 81 7.20 -12.43 25.34
C LYS A 81 8.72 -12.27 25.52
N VAL A 82 9.33 -11.27 24.88
CA VAL A 82 10.75 -10.95 25.00
C VAL A 82 11.03 -10.00 26.19
N GLY A 83 10.00 -9.58 26.92
CA GLY A 83 10.14 -8.71 28.09
C GLY A 83 10.58 -7.29 27.75
N MET A 84 10.29 -6.82 26.54
CA MET A 84 10.68 -5.46 26.12
C MET A 84 9.92 -4.41 26.93
N VAL A 85 10.68 -3.48 27.51
CA VAL A 85 10.15 -2.28 28.18
C VAL A 85 10.12 -1.12 27.20
N GLY A 86 9.04 -0.33 27.26
CA GLY A 86 8.87 0.85 26.43
C GLY A 86 9.97 1.89 26.67
N ILE A 87 10.33 2.63 25.63
CA ILE A 87 11.31 3.72 25.72
C ILE A 87 10.77 4.78 26.71
N PRO A 88 11.57 5.26 27.68
CA PRO A 88 11.11 6.28 28.62
C PRO A 88 10.72 7.58 27.92
N ARG A 89 9.64 8.23 28.39
CA ARG A 89 8.99 9.37 27.73
C ARG A 89 9.92 10.56 27.45
N ASN A 90 10.98 10.71 28.24
CA ASN A 90 12.00 11.76 28.08
C ASN A 90 12.88 11.59 26.84
N ARG A 91 12.93 10.40 26.24
CA ARG A 91 13.63 10.14 24.97
C ARG A 91 12.73 10.19 23.75
N LEU A 92 11.42 10.34 23.93
CA LEU A 92 10.49 10.46 22.83
C LEU A 92 10.52 11.91 22.31
N PRO A 93 10.61 12.11 20.99
CA PRO A 93 10.44 13.44 20.42
C PRO A 93 9.04 13.96 20.79
N ALA A 94 8.95 15.25 21.14
CA ALA A 94 7.68 15.85 21.51
C ALA A 94 6.72 15.82 20.31
N LEU A 95 5.65 15.03 20.40
CA LEU A 95 4.69 14.84 19.30
C LEU A 95 4.20 16.16 18.72
N LYS A 96 3.90 17.14 19.59
CA LYS A 96 3.46 18.48 19.18
C LYS A 96 4.53 19.22 18.37
N ALA A 97 5.81 19.10 18.74
CA ALA A 97 6.91 19.72 18.00
C ALA A 97 7.06 19.08 16.61
N VAL A 98 6.98 17.75 16.51
CA VAL A 98 7.07 17.03 15.23
C VAL A 98 5.90 17.38 14.31
N ILE A 99 4.66 17.42 14.82
CA ILE A 99 3.48 17.81 14.03
C ILE A 99 3.62 19.25 13.55
N ILE A 100 4.08 20.18 14.39
CA ILE A 100 4.28 21.57 13.98
C ILE A 100 5.41 21.67 12.95
N GLN A 101 6.48 20.87 13.04
CA GLN A 101 7.66 20.91 12.17
C GLN A 101 7.51 20.16 10.84
N GLN A 102 6.78 19.06 10.82
CA GLN A 102 6.69 18.15 9.67
C GLN A 102 5.25 17.86 9.24
N GLY A 103 4.24 18.36 9.97
CA GLY A 103 2.84 18.12 9.65
C GLY A 103 2.40 18.68 8.30
N HIS A 104 3.11 19.66 7.74
CA HIS A 104 2.86 20.16 6.38
C HIS A 104 3.09 19.08 5.31
N LEU A 105 3.92 18.07 5.56
CA LEU A 105 4.14 16.94 4.65
C LEU A 105 2.91 16.01 4.54
N PHE A 106 1.93 16.13 5.43
CA PHE A 106 0.65 15.41 5.28
C PHE A 106 -0.30 16.07 4.28
N LEU A 107 -0.16 17.37 4.00
CA LEU A 107 -1.09 18.09 3.12
C LEU A 107 -1.21 17.46 1.72
N PRO A 108 -0.11 17.05 1.05
CA PRO A 108 -0.20 16.43 -0.27
C PRO A 108 -0.99 15.12 -0.27
N ILE A 109 -0.85 14.31 0.79
CA ILE A 109 -1.63 13.09 0.97
C ILE A 109 -3.12 13.44 1.12
N VAL A 110 -3.44 14.49 1.88
CA VAL A 110 -4.82 14.99 2.01
C VAL A 110 -5.37 15.47 0.66
N ILE A 111 -4.57 16.19 -0.13
CA ILE A 111 -4.94 16.63 -1.48
C ILE A 111 -5.23 15.42 -2.37
N LEU A 112 -4.34 14.43 -2.38
CA LEU A 112 -4.51 13.19 -3.14
C LEU A 112 -5.82 12.47 -2.77
N ILE A 113 -6.07 12.27 -1.47
CA ILE A 113 -7.30 11.64 -0.98
C ILE A 113 -8.52 12.44 -1.42
N THR A 114 -8.49 13.75 -1.23
CA THR A 114 -9.63 14.62 -1.54
C THR A 114 -9.94 14.57 -3.03
N MET A 115 -8.94 14.60 -3.91
CA MET A 115 -9.15 14.50 -5.36
C MET A 115 -9.72 13.15 -5.78
N LEU A 116 -9.26 12.04 -5.18
CA LEU A 116 -9.83 10.71 -5.43
C LEU A 116 -11.28 10.60 -4.95
N MET A 117 -11.61 11.22 -3.81
CA MET A 117 -12.98 11.27 -3.28
C MET A 117 -13.90 12.13 -4.15
N LEU A 118 -13.37 13.18 -4.78
CA LEU A 118 -14.07 14.02 -5.76
C LEU A 118 -14.20 13.36 -7.14
N LYS A 119 -13.89 12.07 -7.27
CA LYS A 119 -13.99 11.27 -8.51
C LYS A 119 -13.09 11.77 -9.66
N TYR A 120 -12.03 12.52 -9.36
CA TYR A 120 -10.99 12.75 -10.37
C TYR A 120 -10.26 11.44 -10.69
N THR A 121 -9.68 11.36 -11.88
CA THR A 121 -8.89 10.20 -12.25
C THR A 121 -7.61 10.14 -11.40
N ALA A 122 -7.11 8.93 -11.17
CA ALA A 122 -5.92 8.68 -10.37
C ALA A 122 -4.70 9.47 -10.87
N LEU A 123 -4.55 9.58 -12.20
CA LEU A 123 -3.47 10.32 -12.84
C LEU A 123 -3.51 11.81 -12.48
N TYR A 124 -4.70 12.43 -12.51
CA TYR A 124 -4.87 13.82 -12.12
C TYR A 124 -4.56 14.03 -10.63
N ALA A 125 -5.08 13.16 -9.75
CA ALA A 125 -4.82 13.24 -8.32
C ALA A 125 -3.32 13.11 -7.99
N ALA A 126 -2.61 12.18 -8.65
CA ALA A 126 -1.18 11.97 -8.48
C ALA A 126 -0.36 13.19 -8.98
N PHE A 127 -0.72 13.75 -10.14
CA PHE A 127 -0.04 14.92 -10.70
C PHE A 127 -0.13 16.14 -9.78
N PHE A 128 -1.34 16.50 -9.36
CA PHE A 128 -1.56 17.65 -8.48
C PHE A 128 -0.98 17.43 -7.08
N SER A 129 -1.06 16.21 -6.53
CA SER A 129 -0.39 15.87 -5.27
C SER A 129 1.13 16.02 -5.36
N THR A 130 1.74 15.57 -6.46
CA THR A 130 3.20 15.69 -6.66
C THR A 130 3.62 17.16 -6.78
N MET A 131 2.86 17.96 -7.52
CA MET A 131 3.10 19.41 -7.61
C MET A 131 2.94 20.09 -6.24
N ALA A 132 1.91 19.69 -5.48
CA ALA A 132 1.68 20.19 -4.13
C ALA A 132 2.84 19.85 -3.19
N ILE A 133 3.43 18.65 -3.26
CA ILE A 133 4.64 18.29 -2.50
C ILE A 133 5.75 19.30 -2.78
N ILE A 134 6.05 19.59 -4.04
CA ILE A 134 7.13 20.52 -4.42
C ILE A 134 6.88 21.92 -3.83
N VAL A 135 5.65 22.43 -3.99
CA VAL A 135 5.27 23.77 -3.49
C VAL A 135 5.32 23.82 -1.96
N ILE A 136 4.70 22.85 -1.28
CA ILE A 136 4.62 22.80 0.18
C ILE A 136 5.99 22.59 0.82
N SER A 137 6.85 21.77 0.20
CA SER A 137 8.21 21.54 0.67
C SER A 137 9.05 22.81 0.57
N ALA A 138 8.79 23.67 -0.44
CA ALA A 138 9.47 24.95 -0.62
C ALA A 138 9.07 26.04 0.40
N LEU A 139 7.90 25.93 1.03
CA LEU A 139 7.42 26.90 2.03
C LEU A 139 8.23 26.89 3.34
N ARG A 140 9.00 25.83 3.60
CA ARG A 140 9.74 25.68 4.86
C ARG A 140 11.22 25.40 4.61
N LYS A 141 12.09 26.15 5.28
CA LYS A 141 13.56 26.03 5.12
C LYS A 141 14.09 24.63 5.41
N GLU A 142 13.48 23.91 6.36
CA GLU A 142 13.94 22.57 6.75
C GLU A 142 13.57 21.47 5.75
N THR A 143 12.57 21.70 4.89
CA THR A 143 12.13 20.71 3.87
C THR A 143 12.38 21.21 2.44
N ARG A 144 12.98 22.38 2.28
CA ARG A 144 13.15 23.02 0.96
C ARG A 144 14.01 22.14 0.06
N MET A 145 13.40 21.71 -1.05
CA MET A 145 14.11 20.99 -2.11
C MET A 145 14.87 21.98 -2.99
N SER A 146 16.11 21.64 -3.31
CA SER A 146 16.86 22.31 -4.37
C SER A 146 16.38 21.85 -5.75
N LEU A 147 16.73 22.57 -6.81
CA LEU A 147 16.41 22.16 -8.18
C LEU A 147 17.02 20.79 -8.53
N ARG A 148 18.18 20.46 -7.94
CA ARG A 148 18.82 19.14 -8.12
C ARG A 148 17.99 18.04 -7.48
N ASP A 149 17.50 18.25 -6.25
CA ASP A 149 16.67 17.26 -5.55
C ASP A 149 15.37 16.95 -6.31
N ILE A 150 14.79 17.94 -6.99
CA ILE A 150 13.59 17.75 -7.82
C ILE A 150 13.93 16.93 -9.07
N ILE A 151 15.05 17.22 -9.74
CA ILE A 151 15.50 16.45 -10.91
C ILE A 151 15.84 15.02 -10.50
N ASP A 152 16.56 14.82 -9.40
CA ASP A 152 16.92 13.51 -8.87
C ASP A 152 15.66 12.71 -8.48
N ALA A 153 14.66 13.37 -7.89
CA ALA A 153 13.37 12.75 -7.58
C ALA A 153 12.60 12.34 -8.85
N LEU A 154 12.62 13.15 -9.90
CA LEU A 154 12.04 12.81 -11.21
C LEU A 154 12.78 11.65 -11.87
N GLU A 155 14.12 11.65 -11.83
CA GLU A 155 14.94 10.56 -12.34
C GLU A 155 14.66 9.25 -11.58
N LEU A 156 14.59 9.30 -10.25
CA LEU A 156 14.24 8.16 -9.42
C LEU A 156 12.84 7.64 -9.75
N GLY A 157 11.88 8.55 -9.92
CA GLY A 157 10.52 8.23 -10.37
C GLY A 157 10.53 7.51 -11.71
N ALA A 158 11.23 8.05 -12.71
CA ALA A 158 11.36 7.45 -14.03
C ALA A 158 12.00 6.06 -13.98
N LYS A 159 13.08 5.88 -13.22
CA LYS A 159 13.74 4.57 -13.02
C LYS A 159 12.82 3.55 -12.36
N ASN A 160 12.08 3.95 -11.32
CA ASN A 160 11.16 3.07 -10.62
C ASN A 160 9.98 2.63 -11.51
N VAL A 161 9.50 3.53 -12.39
CA VAL A 161 8.43 3.22 -13.34
C VAL A 161 8.83 2.13 -14.33
N ILE A 162 10.10 2.03 -14.72
CA ILE A 162 10.56 0.97 -15.66
C ILE A 162 10.23 -0.42 -15.11
N SER A 163 10.52 -0.66 -13.82
CA SER A 163 10.24 -1.96 -13.19
C SER A 163 8.74 -2.25 -13.16
N THR A 164 7.93 -1.25 -12.80
CA THR A 164 6.46 -1.40 -12.80
C THR A 164 5.90 -1.61 -14.20
N ALA A 165 6.43 -0.92 -15.21
CA ALA A 165 5.99 -1.03 -16.60
C ALA A 165 6.23 -2.43 -17.17
N ILE A 166 7.39 -3.04 -16.89
CA ILE A 166 7.68 -4.42 -17.31
C ILE A 166 6.68 -5.39 -16.68
N VAL A 167 6.44 -5.28 -15.36
CA VAL A 167 5.48 -6.13 -14.64
C VAL A 167 4.07 -5.97 -15.21
N CYS A 168 3.60 -4.73 -15.41
CA CYS A 168 2.29 -4.46 -16.00
C CYS A 168 2.17 -5.00 -17.44
N CYS A 169 3.22 -4.92 -18.24
CA CYS A 169 3.26 -5.47 -19.60
C CYS A 169 3.09 -7.00 -19.56
N THR A 170 3.85 -7.70 -18.72
CA THR A 170 3.74 -9.16 -18.56
C THR A 170 2.35 -9.56 -18.06
N ILE A 171 1.81 -8.86 -17.05
CA ILE A 171 0.45 -9.10 -16.56
C ILE A 171 -0.58 -8.87 -17.66
N GLY A 172 -0.42 -7.82 -18.47
CA GLY A 172 -1.31 -7.52 -19.60
C GLY A 172 -1.38 -8.65 -20.62
N PHE A 173 -0.24 -9.26 -20.98
CA PHE A 173 -0.22 -10.43 -21.87
C PHE A 173 -0.94 -11.64 -21.28
N VAL A 174 -0.72 -11.92 -19.99
CA VAL A 174 -1.38 -13.03 -19.28
C VAL A 174 -2.89 -12.81 -19.21
N VAL A 175 -3.32 -11.64 -18.75
CA VAL A 175 -4.74 -11.27 -18.64
C VAL A 175 -5.40 -11.27 -20.02
N GLY A 176 -4.74 -10.73 -21.05
CA GLY A 176 -5.22 -10.76 -22.44
C GLY A 176 -5.40 -12.19 -22.97
N SER A 177 -4.45 -13.08 -22.71
CA SER A 177 -4.53 -14.50 -23.10
C SER A 177 -5.65 -15.24 -22.37
N ILE A 178 -5.84 -14.99 -21.07
CA ILE A 178 -6.93 -15.56 -20.26
C ILE A 178 -8.30 -15.05 -20.74
N SER A 179 -8.38 -13.77 -21.14
CA SER A 179 -9.61 -13.17 -21.66
C SER A 179 -9.97 -13.75 -23.02
N LEU A 180 -9.00 -13.90 -23.93
CA LEU A 180 -9.23 -14.45 -25.27
C LEU A 180 -9.56 -15.95 -25.26
N SER A 181 -8.94 -16.72 -24.36
CA SER A 181 -9.21 -18.15 -24.20
C SER A 181 -10.53 -18.46 -23.47
N GLY A 182 -11.17 -17.47 -22.86
CA GLY A 182 -12.40 -17.64 -22.08
C GLY A 182 -12.20 -18.37 -20.74
N LEU A 183 -10.95 -18.68 -20.38
CA LEU A 183 -10.60 -19.45 -19.18
C LEU A 183 -11.06 -18.74 -17.89
N GLY A 184 -11.02 -17.41 -17.88
CA GLY A 184 -11.50 -16.60 -16.76
C GLY A 184 -13.01 -16.74 -16.52
N MET A 185 -13.81 -16.77 -17.59
CA MET A 185 -15.26 -17.01 -17.49
C MET A 185 -15.55 -18.45 -17.02
N LEU A 186 -14.83 -19.44 -17.55
CA LEU A 186 -14.98 -20.85 -17.15
C LEU A 186 -14.67 -21.07 -15.67
N LEU A 187 -13.59 -20.47 -15.16
CA LEU A 187 -13.25 -20.52 -13.73
C LEU A 187 -14.33 -19.86 -12.88
N THR A 188 -14.78 -18.67 -13.26
CA THR A 188 -15.84 -17.94 -12.54
C THR A 188 -17.13 -18.76 -12.48
N HIS A 189 -17.57 -19.30 -13.62
CA HIS A 189 -18.75 -20.18 -13.67
C HIS A 189 -18.58 -21.45 -12.85
N SER A 190 -17.38 -22.05 -12.85
CA SER A 190 -17.08 -23.25 -12.07
C SER A 190 -17.18 -22.97 -10.58
N ILE A 191 -16.64 -21.86 -10.10
CA ILE A 191 -16.71 -21.44 -8.68
C ILE A 191 -18.16 -21.21 -8.26
N VAL A 192 -18.96 -20.49 -9.07
CA VAL A 192 -20.38 -20.23 -8.77
C VAL A 192 -21.19 -21.52 -8.76
N LYS A 193 -20.93 -22.42 -9.72
CA LYS A 193 -21.60 -23.73 -9.79
C LYS A 193 -21.26 -24.60 -8.58
N LEU A 194 -20.00 -24.60 -8.14
CA LEU A 194 -19.55 -25.34 -6.97
C LEU A 194 -20.13 -24.78 -5.67
N GLY A 195 -20.30 -23.46 -5.58
CA GLY A 195 -20.93 -22.78 -4.45
C GLY A 195 -22.46 -22.88 -4.41
N GLN A 196 -23.09 -23.52 -5.42
CA GLN A 196 -24.54 -23.74 -5.50
C GLN A 196 -25.39 -22.46 -5.36
N GLY A 197 -24.83 -21.28 -5.70
CA GLY A 197 -25.49 -19.98 -5.54
C GLY A 197 -25.54 -19.45 -4.10
N LEU A 198 -24.97 -20.16 -3.12
CA LEU A 198 -24.84 -19.67 -1.75
C LEU A 198 -23.61 -18.75 -1.64
N LEU A 199 -23.81 -17.59 -1.02
CA LEU A 199 -22.80 -16.53 -0.96
C LEU A 199 -21.57 -16.95 -0.14
N LEU A 200 -21.76 -17.65 0.99
CA LEU A 200 -20.67 -18.04 1.89
C LEU A 200 -19.75 -19.13 1.28
N PRO A 201 -20.26 -20.24 0.70
CA PRO A 201 -19.42 -21.22 0.02
C PRO A 201 -18.68 -20.64 -1.18
N THR A 202 -19.35 -19.81 -2.00
CA THR A 202 -18.72 -19.15 -3.14
C THR A 202 -17.57 -18.24 -2.71
N LEU A 203 -17.72 -17.48 -1.61
CA LEU A 203 -16.64 -16.66 -1.04
C LEU A 203 -15.44 -17.51 -0.59
N LEU A 204 -15.68 -18.62 0.12
CA LEU A 204 -14.60 -19.50 0.58
C LEU A 204 -13.85 -20.17 -0.58
N ILE A 205 -14.58 -20.68 -1.57
CA ILE A 205 -14.00 -21.29 -2.76
C ILE A 205 -13.23 -20.24 -3.57
N SER A 206 -13.78 -19.04 -3.72
CA SER A 206 -13.09 -17.92 -4.37
C SER A 206 -11.83 -17.51 -3.61
N ALA A 207 -11.84 -17.53 -2.27
CA ALA A 207 -10.67 -17.23 -1.45
C ALA A 207 -9.57 -18.28 -1.66
N VAL A 208 -9.91 -19.57 -1.59
CA VAL A 208 -8.96 -20.66 -1.85
C VAL A 208 -8.43 -20.61 -3.28
N ALA A 209 -9.30 -20.43 -4.27
CA ALA A 209 -8.90 -20.29 -5.66
C ALA A 209 -7.96 -19.08 -5.83
N SER A 210 -8.26 -17.94 -5.22
CA SER A 210 -7.39 -16.77 -5.26
C SER A 210 -6.05 -17.01 -4.56
N LEU A 211 -5.98 -17.76 -3.47
CA LEU A 211 -4.71 -18.12 -2.83
C LEU A 211 -3.83 -19.03 -3.69
N VAL A 212 -4.44 -19.96 -4.44
CA VAL A 212 -3.72 -20.91 -5.30
C VAL A 212 -3.33 -20.27 -6.65
N LEU A 213 -4.23 -19.46 -7.23
CA LEU A 213 -4.02 -18.78 -8.51
C LEU A 213 -3.30 -17.44 -8.36
N SER A 214 -3.22 -16.83 -7.17
CA SER A 214 -2.52 -15.55 -7.02
C SER A 214 -1.06 -15.78 -7.35
N MET A 215 -0.68 -15.22 -8.50
CA MET A 215 0.69 -15.10 -8.96
C MET A 215 1.40 -14.06 -8.08
N GLY A 216 1.63 -14.38 -6.81
CA GLY A 216 2.59 -13.69 -5.93
C GLY A 216 2.37 -12.19 -5.70
N LEU A 217 1.13 -11.70 -5.78
CA LEU A 217 0.74 -10.34 -5.37
C LEU A 217 -0.26 -10.38 -4.22
#